data_AF-A0A967IGI0-F1
#
_entry.id   AF-A0A967IGI0-F1
#
_cell.length_a   1.000
_cell.length_b   1.000
_cell.length_c   1.000
_cell.angle_alpha   90.00
_cell.angle_beta   90.00
_cell.angle_gamma   90.00
#
_symmetry.space_group_name_H-M   'P 1'
#
loop_
_entity.id
_entity.type
_entity.pdbx_description
1 polymer ?
#
loop_
_entity_poly.entity_id
_entity_poly.type
_entity_poly.pdbx_seq_one_letter_code
_entity_poly.pdbx_strand_id
1 'polypeptide(L)' 'MQARFPDRAVLRAQIWDATARNPDSRMPPFGKYEILSEEEIELIVDYLYSL' A
#
# COMPACT_ATOMS: atom_id res chain seq x y z
N MET A 1 4.63 -0.44 11.18
CA MET A 1 5.02 -1.23 9.98
C MET A 1 6.51 -1.20 9.64
N GLN A 2 7.28 -0.28 10.20
CA GLN A 2 8.71 -0.07 9.87
C GLN A 2 9.58 -1.33 9.95
N ALA A 3 9.35 -2.21 10.93
CA ALA A 3 10.12 -3.44 11.06
C ALA A 3 9.87 -4.47 9.93
N ARG A 4 8.67 -4.47 9.32
CA ARG A 4 8.30 -5.40 8.24
C ARG A 4 8.55 -4.81 6.85
N PHE A 5 8.37 -3.50 6.73
CA PHE A 5 8.67 -2.72 5.55
C PHE A 5 9.63 -1.62 5.97
N PRO A 6 10.95 -1.81 5.81
CA PRO A 6 11.93 -0.76 6.06
C PRO A 6 11.88 0.32 4.99
N ASP A 7 11.48 -0.06 3.77
CA ASP A 7 11.28 0.83 2.64
C ASP A 7 9.80 1.21 2.50
N ARG A 8 9.52 2.51 2.61
CA ARG A 8 8.18 3.11 2.52
C ARG A 8 7.59 2.91 1.12
N ALA A 9 8.41 2.97 0.07
CA ALA A 9 7.95 2.76 -1.29
C ALA A 9 7.42 1.34 -1.51
N VAL A 10 7.99 0.34 -0.82
CA VAL A 10 7.52 -1.06 -0.91
C VAL A 10 6.13 -1.21 -0.27
N LEU A 11 5.90 -0.58 0.89
CA LEU A 11 4.57 -0.61 1.52
C LEU A 11 3.55 0.14 0.64
N ARG A 12 3.91 1.31 0.12
CA ARG A 12 3.06 2.08 -0.80
C ARG A 12 2.70 1.27 -2.04
N ALA A 13 3.67 0.61 -2.67
CA ALA A 13 3.44 -0.22 -3.85
C ALA A 13 2.51 -1.40 -3.55
N GLN A 14 2.63 -2.00 -2.36
CA GLN A 14 1.73 -3.07 -1.94
C GLN A 14 0.29 -2.58 -1.73
N ILE A 15 0.09 -1.36 -1.23
CA ILE A 15 -1.26 -0.77 -1.07
C ILE A 15 -1.81 -0.35 -2.44
N TRP A 16 -0.96 0.20 -3.31
CA TRP A 16 -1.32 0.64 -4.65
C TRP A 16 -1.82 -0.52 -5.53
N ASP A 17 -1.02 -1.59 -5.62
CA ASP A 17 -1.38 -2.80 -6.36
C ASP A 17 -0.75 -4.04 -5.69
N ALA A 18 -1.49 -4.66 -4.76
CA ALA A 18 -1.08 -5.90 -4.12
C ALA A 18 -0.97 -7.08 -5.11
N THR A 19 -1.69 -7.02 -6.24
CA THR A 19 -1.71 -8.09 -7.26
C THR A 19 -0.40 -8.17 -8.02
N ALA A 20 0.36 -7.08 -8.10
CA ALA A 20 1.68 -7.04 -8.73
C ALA A 20 2.69 -7.99 -8.04
N ARG A 21 2.58 -8.16 -6.71
CA ARG A 21 3.44 -9.07 -5.94
C ARG A 21 2.81 -10.46 -5.78
N ASN A 22 1.50 -10.51 -5.61
CA ASN A 22 0.75 -11.76 -5.48
C ASN A 22 -0.57 -11.66 -6.25
N PRO A 23 -0.68 -12.26 -7.45
CA PRO A 23 -1.89 -12.23 -8.25
C PRO A 23 -3.15 -12.73 -7.54
N ASP A 24 -3.00 -13.65 -6.57
CA ASP A 24 -4.10 -14.23 -5.79
C ASP A 24 -4.40 -13.45 -4.50
N SER A 25 -3.83 -12.24 -4.35
CA SER A 25 -4.09 -11.39 -3.20
C SER A 25 -5.57 -11.02 -3.13
N ARG A 26 -6.17 -11.22 -1.96
CA ARG A 26 -7.53 -10.73 -1.66
C ARG A 26 -7.57 -9.24 -1.35
N MET A 27 -6.41 -8.62 -1.15
CA MET A 27 -6.32 -7.17 -0.95
C MET A 27 -6.61 -6.48 -2.29
N PRO A 28 -7.65 -5.63 -2.38
CA PRO A 28 -7.94 -4.89 -3.61
C PRO A 28 -6.78 -3.97 -3.98
N PRO A 29 -6.47 -3.79 -5.27
CA PRO A 29 -5.45 -2.83 -5.70
C PRO A 29 -6.04 -1.42 -5.65
N PHE A 30 -5.87 -0.75 -4.50
CA PHE A 30 -6.56 0.50 -4.19
C PHE A 30 -6.22 1.64 -5.16
N GLY A 31 -4.96 1.74 -5.58
CA GLY A 31 -4.52 2.79 -6.49
C GLY A 31 -4.79 2.48 -7.96
N LYS A 32 -4.59 1.21 -8.38
CA LYS A 32 -4.79 0.79 -9.78
C LYS A 32 -6.20 1.06 -10.31
N TYR A 33 -7.20 0.89 -9.45
CA TYR A 33 -8.61 1.11 -9.79
C TYR A 33 -9.15 2.42 -9.20
N GLU A 34 -8.27 3.31 -8.75
CA GLU A 34 -8.62 4.64 -8.22
C GLU A 34 -9.70 4.56 -7.11
N ILE A 35 -9.66 3.49 -6.31
CA ILE A 35 -10.55 3.31 -5.15
C ILE A 35 -10.19 4.35 -4.08
N LEU A 36 -8.90 4.67 -3.97
CA LEU A 36 -8.36 5.73 -3.13
C LEU A 36 -7.46 6.64 -3.98
N SER A 37 -7.42 7.92 -3.63
CA SER A 37 -6.48 8.87 -4.24
C SER A 37 -5.04 8.58 -3.82
N GLU A 38 -4.08 9.15 -4.55
CA GLU A 38 -2.67 9.08 -4.16
C GLU A 38 -2.45 9.66 -2.76
N GLU A 39 -3.06 10.81 -2.44
CA GLU A 39 -2.94 11.43 -1.12
C GLU A 39 -3.53 10.57 0.00
N GLU A 40 -4.67 9.92 -0.25
CA GLU A 40 -5.28 9.01 0.73
C GLU A 40 -4.39 7.79 1.01
N ILE A 41 -3.75 7.25 -0.02
CA ILE A 41 -2.80 6.15 0.11
C ILE A 41 -1.56 6.60 0.91
N GLU A 42 -1.04 7.80 0.65
CA GLU A 42 0.07 8.37 1.43
C GLU A 42 -0.28 8.50 2.92
N LEU A 43 -1.48 9.00 3.25
CA LEU A 43 -1.94 9.12 4.64
C LEU A 43 -2.04 7.76 5.34
N ILE A 44 -2.52 6.73 4.64
CA ILE A 44 -2.59 5.36 5.18
C ILE A 44 -1.18 4.82 5.43
N VAL A 45 -0.25 5.03 4.48
CA VAL A 45 1.15 4.59 4.63
C VAL A 45 1.78 5.26 5.84
N ASP A 46 1.59 6.57 6.02
CA ASP A 46 2.12 7.31 7.17
C ASP A 46 1.54 6.83 8.49
N TYR A 47 0.22 6.63 8.54
CA TYR A 47 -0.44 6.06 9.72
C TYR A 47 0.16 4.69 10.08
N LEU A 48 0.33 3.80 9.11
CA LEU A 48 0.91 2.47 9.31
C LEU A 48 2.38 2.52 9.76
N TYR A 49 3.12 3.57 9.40
CA TYR A 49 4.50 3.81 9.83
C TYR A 49 4.62 4.44 11.22
N SER A 50 3.55 5.05 11.72
CA SER A 50 3.48 5.54 13.11
C SER A 50 3.24 4.45 14.16
N LEU A 51 2.84 3.24 13.73
CA LEU A 51 2.63 2.04 14.54
C LEU A 51 3.87 1.13 14.57
#